data_AF-A0AAE3Z833-F1
#
_entry.id   AF-A0AAE3Z833-F1
#
_cell.length_a   1.000
_cell.length_b   1.000
_cell.length_c   1.000
_cell.angle_alpha   90.00
_cell.angle_beta   90.00
_cell.angle_gamma   90.00
#
_symmetry.space_group_name_H-M   'P 1'
#
loop_
_entity.id
_entity.type
_entity.pdbx_description
1 polymer ?
#
loop_
_entity_poly.entity_id
_entity_poly.type
_entity_poly.pdbx_seq_one_letter_code
_entity_poly.pdbx_strand_id
1 'polypeptide(L)'
;MVTWLAIPGAIGGFAGATALSSVAMAAGKTWMAALLLALGVYVLLRFSARAQPVRNRELTPAGRRWLLPLGAIAGFVDATGGGGWGPVTTSTLLSTGRMIPRRTIGSVNTSELVVSLGASAGFLLTLGGGALSGVVIGGLLIGGMLAAPLAAWLVRLLPSRLLGVGAGGLIILTNTQVLLDVAGLAGPVRAVLLAVAAVTWIVALGWVVRNAIVRRRPTPEQSAETAAETAGTAAETVSEEEVLSRSR
;
A
#
# COMPACT_ATOMS: atom_id res chain seq x y z
N MET A 1 14.98 14.41 -10.52
CA MET A 1 13.95 13.37 -10.45
C MET A 1 12.96 13.70 -9.35
N VAL A 2 13.43 13.84 -8.11
CA VAL A 2 12.61 14.21 -6.94
C VAL A 2 11.67 15.39 -7.23
N THR A 3 12.17 16.58 -7.58
CA THR A 3 11.33 17.77 -7.84
C THR A 3 10.23 17.55 -8.90
N TRP A 4 10.55 16.79 -9.95
CA TRP A 4 9.64 16.52 -11.07
C TRP A 4 8.54 15.51 -10.74
N LEU A 5 8.67 14.79 -9.63
CA LEU A 5 7.69 13.84 -9.11
C LEU A 5 6.98 14.42 -7.87
N ALA A 6 7.75 15.05 -6.98
CA ALA A 6 7.33 15.62 -5.71
C ALA A 6 6.39 16.81 -5.86
N ILE A 7 6.71 17.80 -6.71
CA ILE A 7 5.84 18.98 -6.90
C ILE A 7 4.47 18.58 -7.48
N PRO A 8 4.40 17.90 -8.64
CA PRO A 8 3.11 17.48 -9.19
C PRO A 8 2.40 16.50 -8.25
N GLY A 9 3.13 15.63 -7.55
CA GLY A 9 2.56 14.76 -6.54
C GLY A 9 1.98 15.49 -5.34
N ALA A 10 2.62 16.55 -4.84
CA ALA A 10 2.06 17.39 -3.79
C ALA A 10 0.80 18.14 -4.24
N ILE A 11 0.78 18.63 -5.49
CA ILE A 11 -0.43 19.24 -6.08
C ILE A 11 -1.55 18.20 -6.19
N GLY A 12 -1.24 16.99 -6.68
CA GLY A 12 -2.19 15.89 -6.77
C GLY A 12 -2.71 15.46 -5.41
N GLY A 13 -1.82 15.31 -4.42
CA GLY A 13 -2.16 14.96 -3.04
C GLY A 13 -3.00 16.03 -2.36
N PHE A 14 -2.67 17.30 -2.55
CA PHE A 14 -3.49 18.43 -2.12
C PHE A 14 -4.90 18.34 -2.70
N ALA A 15 -5.02 18.18 -4.02
CA ALA A 15 -6.31 18.08 -4.70
C ALA A 15 -7.11 16.84 -4.24
N GLY A 16 -6.44 15.70 -4.04
CA GLY A 16 -7.06 14.48 -3.54
C GLY A 16 -7.57 14.60 -2.12
N ALA A 17 -6.77 15.20 -1.23
CA ALA A 17 -7.17 15.47 0.14
C ALA A 17 -8.32 16.48 0.21
N THR A 18 -8.27 17.56 -0.57
CA THR A 18 -9.37 18.54 -0.67
C THR A 18 -10.65 17.90 -1.21
N ALA A 19 -10.57 17.08 -2.25
CA ALA A 19 -11.72 16.36 -2.78
C ALA A 19 -12.32 15.40 -1.75
N LEU A 20 -11.49 14.57 -1.09
CA LEU A 20 -11.98 13.62 -0.10
C LEU A 20 -12.55 14.33 1.14
N SER A 21 -11.89 15.37 1.65
CA SER A 21 -12.35 16.16 2.79
C SER A 21 -13.65 16.90 2.50
N SER A 22 -13.82 17.44 1.29
CA SER A 22 -15.07 18.11 0.92
C SER A 22 -16.25 17.13 0.84
N VAL A 23 -16.04 15.92 0.31
CA VAL A 23 -17.04 14.84 0.36
C VAL A 23 -17.34 14.45 1.80
N ALA A 24 -16.32 14.34 2.66
CA ALA A 24 -16.51 14.03 4.07
C ALA A 24 -17.36 15.08 4.81
N MET A 25 -17.17 16.37 4.50
CA MET A 25 -17.95 17.45 5.09
C MET A 25 -19.38 17.51 4.55
N ALA A 26 -19.57 17.33 3.25
CA ALA A 26 -20.89 17.40 2.63
C ALA A 26 -21.76 16.17 2.94
N ALA A 27 -21.15 14.99 3.01
CA ALA A 27 -21.84 13.71 3.02
C ALA A 27 -21.68 12.95 4.37
N GLY A 28 -20.85 13.47 5.27
CA GLY A 28 -20.78 13.10 6.68
C GLY A 28 -20.21 11.71 6.99
N LYS A 29 -20.47 11.26 8.23
CA LYS A 29 -19.97 9.99 8.81
C LYS A 29 -20.35 8.76 7.98
N THR A 30 -21.54 8.76 7.38
CA THR A 30 -22.09 7.63 6.62
C THR A 30 -21.29 7.32 5.37
N TRP A 31 -21.01 8.35 4.56
CA TRP A 31 -20.26 8.18 3.32
C TRP A 31 -18.80 7.82 3.58
N MET A 32 -18.19 8.42 4.60
CA MET A 32 -16.85 8.03 5.01
C MET A 32 -16.78 6.56 5.44
N ALA A 33 -17.74 6.12 6.26
CA ALA A 33 -17.81 4.72 6.68
C ALA A 33 -18.07 3.77 5.51
N ALA A 34 -18.93 4.15 4.55
CA ALA A 34 -19.18 3.37 3.34
C ALA A 34 -17.92 3.26 2.45
N LEU A 35 -17.21 4.38 2.25
CA LEU A 35 -15.96 4.41 1.49
C LEU A 35 -14.88 3.53 2.15
N LEU A 36 -14.69 3.66 3.47
CA LEU A 36 -13.73 2.85 4.22
C LEU A 36 -14.14 1.38 4.24
N LEU A 37 -15.44 1.07 4.37
CA LEU A 37 -15.94 -0.31 4.26
C LEU A 37 -15.60 -0.90 2.89
N ALA A 38 -15.88 -0.18 1.80
CA ALA A 38 -15.56 -0.61 0.44
C ALA A 38 -14.05 -0.82 0.24
N LEU A 39 -13.22 0.08 0.77
CA LEU A 39 -11.76 -0.06 0.75
C LEU A 39 -11.29 -1.26 1.57
N GLY A 40 -11.88 -1.51 2.75
CA GLY A 40 -11.61 -2.67 3.59
C GLY A 40 -11.95 -3.98 2.87
N VAL A 41 -13.11 -4.04 2.20
CA VAL A 41 -13.50 -5.18 1.35
C VAL A 41 -12.51 -5.36 0.19
N TYR A 42 -12.14 -4.28 -0.49
CA TYR A 42 -11.15 -4.34 -1.58
C TYR A 42 -9.80 -4.87 -1.09
N VAL A 43 -9.28 -4.37 0.04
CA VAL A 43 -8.01 -4.84 0.63
C VAL A 43 -8.12 -6.29 1.08
N LEU A 44 -9.23 -6.69 1.69
CA LEU A 44 -9.47 -8.07 2.09
C LEU A 44 -9.47 -9.00 0.87
N LEU A 45 -10.19 -8.64 -0.19
CA LEU A 45 -10.26 -9.42 -1.44
C LEU A 45 -8.90 -9.48 -2.14
N ARG A 46 -8.17 -8.35 -2.25
CA ARG A 46 -6.88 -8.30 -2.96
C ARG A 46 -5.82 -9.20 -2.30
N PHE A 47 -5.84 -9.31 -0.97
CA PHE A 47 -4.86 -10.09 -0.21
C PHE A 47 -5.32 -11.52 0.10
N SER A 48 -6.65 -11.76 0.08
CA SER A 48 -7.23 -13.10 0.21
C SER A 48 -7.15 -13.87 -1.11
N ALA A 49 -7.48 -13.23 -2.23
CA ALA A 49 -7.31 -13.82 -3.57
C ALA A 49 -5.82 -13.99 -3.89
N ARG A 50 -5.48 -15.02 -4.68
CA ARG A 50 -4.10 -15.22 -5.17
C ARG A 50 -3.64 -13.93 -5.85
N ALA A 51 -2.60 -13.30 -5.28
CA ALA A 51 -1.91 -12.17 -5.88
C ALA A 51 -1.62 -12.51 -7.34
N GLN A 52 -2.32 -11.87 -8.25
CA GLN A 52 -2.03 -11.99 -9.67
C GLN A 52 -0.66 -11.34 -9.88
N PRO A 53 0.31 -12.02 -10.51
CA PRO A 53 1.55 -11.37 -10.88
C PRO A 53 1.20 -10.16 -11.75
N VAL A 54 1.66 -8.98 -11.32
CA VAL A 54 1.54 -7.75 -12.10
C VAL A 54 2.26 -8.03 -13.41
N ARG A 55 1.48 -8.26 -14.47
CA ARG A 55 2.04 -8.57 -15.78
C ARG A 55 2.81 -7.34 -16.25
N ASN A 56 4.12 -7.49 -16.36
CA ASN A 56 5.02 -6.46 -16.88
C ASN A 56 4.51 -6.05 -18.26
N ARG A 57 3.77 -4.95 -18.33
CA ARG A 57 3.40 -4.33 -19.59
C ARG A 57 4.53 -3.38 -19.91
N GLU A 58 5.21 -3.63 -21.02
CA GLU A 58 6.27 -2.76 -21.51
C GLU A 58 5.69 -1.37 -21.74
N LEU A 59 6.09 -0.41 -20.92
CA LEU A 59 5.74 0.99 -21.05
C LEU A 59 6.98 1.76 -21.52
N THR A 60 6.99 2.17 -22.78
CA THR A 60 7.95 3.12 -23.38
C THR A 60 7.20 4.39 -23.81
N PRO A 61 7.78 5.61 -23.77
CA PRO A 61 9.07 6.06 -23.23
C PRO A 61 8.95 7.06 -22.05
N ALA A 62 9.62 6.80 -20.93
CA ALA A 62 9.72 7.73 -19.80
C ALA A 62 10.75 8.85 -20.06
N GLY A 63 10.28 10.01 -20.51
CA GLY A 63 11.01 11.27 -20.42
C GLY A 63 10.72 11.98 -19.09
N ARG A 64 11.51 13.00 -18.71
CA ARG A 64 11.25 13.83 -17.50
C ARG A 64 9.81 14.36 -17.43
N ARG A 65 9.17 14.61 -18.58
CA ARG A 65 7.81 15.12 -18.69
C ARG A 65 6.74 14.09 -18.27
N TRP A 66 7.05 12.80 -18.32
CA TRP A 66 6.12 11.73 -17.91
C TRP A 66 6.04 11.58 -16.38
N LEU A 67 7.03 12.12 -15.65
CA LEU A 67 7.02 12.17 -14.18
C LEU A 67 5.93 13.10 -13.62
N LEU A 68 5.51 14.11 -14.38
CA LEU A 68 4.48 15.06 -13.94
C LEU A 68 3.10 14.40 -13.80
N PRO A 69 2.51 13.83 -14.86
CA PRO A 69 1.21 13.17 -14.73
C PRO A 69 1.28 11.97 -13.79
N LEU A 70 2.41 11.23 -13.79
CA LEU A 70 2.63 10.14 -12.85
C LEU A 70 2.56 10.62 -11.40
N GLY A 71 3.32 11.66 -11.05
CA GLY A 71 3.36 12.23 -9.71
C GLY A 71 1.98 12.72 -9.28
N ALA A 72 1.32 13.51 -10.12
CA ALA A 72 -0.01 14.06 -9.81
C ALA A 72 -1.07 12.98 -9.57
N ILE A 73 -1.16 11.98 -10.46
CA ILE A 73 -2.11 10.86 -10.29
C ILE A 73 -1.75 10.04 -9.06
N ALA A 74 -0.48 9.70 -8.87
CA ALA A 74 -0.03 8.95 -7.71
C ALA A 74 -0.36 9.68 -6.41
N GLY A 75 -0.09 10.99 -6.32
CA GLY A 75 -0.39 11.80 -5.14
C GLY A 75 -1.89 11.91 -4.87
N PHE A 76 -2.71 12.09 -5.91
CA PHE A 76 -4.17 12.13 -5.77
C PHE A 76 -4.74 10.80 -5.26
N VAL A 77 -4.32 9.69 -5.87
CA VAL A 77 -4.74 8.33 -5.47
C VAL A 77 -4.24 8.02 -4.06
N ASP A 78 -3.05 8.49 -3.71
CA ASP A 78 -2.49 8.31 -2.36
C ASP A 78 -3.29 9.06 -1.30
N ALA A 79 -3.64 10.33 -1.53
CA ALA A 79 -4.43 11.12 -0.60
C ALA A 79 -5.90 10.65 -0.46
N THR A 80 -6.46 10.02 -1.51
CA THR A 80 -7.84 9.51 -1.48
C THR A 80 -7.94 8.08 -0.92
N GLY A 81 -6.90 7.25 -1.09
CA GLY A 81 -6.92 5.81 -0.77
C GLY A 81 -5.86 5.30 0.20
N GLY A 82 -4.89 6.12 0.62
CA GLY A 82 -3.94 5.84 1.71
C GLY A 82 -2.82 4.83 1.40
N GLY A 83 -2.37 4.73 0.15
CA GLY A 83 -1.27 3.83 -0.22
C GLY A 83 -1.05 3.65 -1.72
N GLY A 84 -1.43 4.66 -2.50
CA GLY A 84 -1.32 4.67 -3.95
C GLY A 84 0.09 5.03 -4.43
N TRP A 85 0.86 5.77 -3.64
CA TRP A 85 2.13 6.34 -4.06
C TRP A 85 3.14 5.30 -4.52
N GLY A 86 3.45 4.31 -3.65
CA GLY A 86 4.44 3.27 -3.92
C GLY A 86 4.11 2.41 -5.15
N PRO A 87 2.96 1.71 -5.18
CA PRO A 87 2.59 0.85 -6.30
C PRO A 87 2.47 1.58 -7.62
N VAL A 88 1.98 2.83 -7.64
CA VAL A 88 1.83 3.61 -8.88
C VAL A 88 3.18 4.14 -9.35
N THR A 89 3.99 4.75 -8.48
CA THR A 89 5.26 5.35 -8.90
C THR A 89 6.37 4.32 -9.07
N THR A 90 6.58 3.45 -8.09
CA THR A 90 7.72 2.52 -8.06
C THR A 90 7.57 1.44 -9.11
N SER A 91 6.40 0.78 -9.20
CA SER A 91 6.16 -0.26 -10.21
C SER A 91 6.33 0.31 -11.61
N THR A 92 5.82 1.51 -11.86
CA THR A 92 5.90 2.08 -13.21
C THR A 92 7.29 2.60 -13.56
N LEU A 93 8.03 3.15 -12.59
CA LEU A 93 9.41 3.58 -12.85
C LEU A 93 10.35 2.37 -13.01
N LEU A 94 10.15 1.29 -12.25
CA LEU A 94 10.92 0.06 -12.41
C LEU A 94 10.57 -0.68 -13.71
N SER A 95 9.30 -0.71 -14.10
CA SER A 95 8.88 -1.37 -15.35
C SER A 95 9.41 -0.66 -16.60
N THR A 96 9.81 0.61 -16.50
CA THR A 96 10.43 1.34 -17.63
C THR A 96 11.91 0.97 -17.87
N GLY A 97 12.57 0.26 -16.94
CA GLY A 97 13.94 -0.24 -17.10
C GLY A 97 15.06 0.80 -17.22
N ARG A 98 14.75 2.11 -17.25
CA ARG A 98 15.72 3.19 -17.57
C ARG A 98 16.44 3.78 -16.36
N MET A 99 16.08 3.40 -15.14
CA MET A 99 16.66 3.97 -13.92
C MET A 99 17.11 2.90 -12.94
N ILE A 100 18.26 3.15 -12.31
CA ILE A 100 18.86 2.27 -11.32
C ILE A 100 17.86 2.08 -10.15
N PRO A 101 17.47 0.84 -9.79
CA PRO A 101 16.40 0.57 -8.81
C PRO A 101 16.58 1.30 -7.47
N ARG A 102 17.78 1.26 -6.89
CA ARG A 102 18.08 1.97 -5.63
C ARG A 102 17.87 3.49 -5.71
N ARG A 103 18.14 4.10 -6.86
CA ARG A 103 17.96 5.54 -7.09
C ARG A 103 16.48 5.89 -7.26
N THR A 104 15.72 5.02 -7.92
CA THR A 104 14.27 5.15 -8.06
C THR A 104 13.58 5.10 -6.70
N ILE A 105 13.85 4.06 -5.92
CA ILE A 105 13.23 3.86 -4.59
C ILE A 105 13.56 5.04 -3.67
N GLY A 106 14.84 5.44 -3.59
CA GLY A 106 15.23 6.60 -2.79
C GLY A 106 14.53 7.90 -3.21
N SER A 107 14.44 8.16 -4.52
CA SER A 107 13.79 9.38 -5.04
C SER A 107 12.28 9.39 -4.82
N VAL A 108 11.62 8.23 -4.95
CA VAL A 108 10.19 8.07 -4.68
C VAL A 108 9.90 8.31 -3.21
N ASN A 109 10.68 7.73 -2.31
CA ASN A 109 10.52 7.91 -0.86
C ASN A 109 10.76 9.36 -0.42
N THR A 110 11.80 10.03 -0.94
CA THR A 110 12.01 11.47 -0.64
C THR A 110 10.86 12.34 -1.18
N SER A 111 10.31 11.98 -2.34
CA SER A 111 9.18 12.72 -2.93
C SER A 111 7.88 12.53 -2.14
N GLU A 112 7.70 11.36 -1.52
CA GLU A 112 6.54 11.02 -0.70
C GLU A 112 6.36 12.00 0.47
N LEU A 113 7.45 12.43 1.10
CA LEU A 113 7.39 13.44 2.17
C LEU A 113 6.74 14.75 1.68
N VAL A 114 7.14 15.22 0.50
CA VAL A 114 6.59 16.45 -0.09
C VAL A 114 5.12 16.26 -0.48
N VAL A 115 4.76 15.07 -0.96
CA VAL A 115 3.38 14.70 -1.31
C VAL A 115 2.49 14.68 -0.08
N SER A 116 2.94 14.04 1.00
CA SER A 116 2.25 13.98 2.28
C SER A 116 2.07 15.36 2.92
N LEU A 117 3.03 16.27 2.75
CA LEU A 117 2.87 17.68 3.15
C LEU A 117 1.78 18.37 2.32
N GLY A 118 1.75 18.15 1.00
CA GLY A 118 0.69 18.67 0.13
C GLY A 118 -0.70 18.14 0.50
N ALA A 119 -0.83 16.84 0.73
CA ALA A 119 -2.07 16.21 1.19
C ALA A 119 -2.50 16.74 2.57
N SER A 120 -1.56 16.88 3.52
CA SER A 120 -1.84 17.45 4.84
C SER A 120 -2.33 18.89 4.74
N ALA A 121 -1.71 19.72 3.89
CA ALA A 121 -2.15 21.08 3.64
C ALA A 121 -3.56 21.13 3.02
N GLY A 122 -3.84 20.28 2.02
CA GLY A 122 -5.16 20.18 1.40
C GLY A 122 -6.24 19.77 2.42
N PHE A 123 -5.94 18.78 3.26
CA PHE A 123 -6.82 18.35 4.34
C PHE A 123 -7.12 19.48 5.35
N LEU A 124 -6.07 20.12 5.89
CA LEU A 124 -6.19 21.17 6.91
C LEU A 124 -6.92 22.41 6.39
N LEU A 125 -6.62 22.83 5.16
CA LEU A 125 -7.24 24.01 4.57
C LEU A 125 -8.71 23.76 4.19
N THR A 126 -9.08 22.53 3.85
CA THR A 126 -10.46 22.19 3.50
C THR A 126 -11.36 22.03 4.72
N LEU A 127 -10.85 21.43 5.81
CA LEU A 127 -11.61 21.28 7.06
C LEU A 127 -11.69 22.58 7.88
N GLY A 128 -10.69 23.45 7.74
CA GLY A 128 -10.53 24.66 8.54
C GLY A 128 -9.99 24.37 9.94
N GLY A 129 -9.26 25.33 10.51
CA GLY A 129 -8.58 25.17 11.81
C GLY A 129 -9.52 24.97 13.01
N GLY A 130 -10.81 25.29 12.88
CA GLY A 130 -11.81 25.14 13.96
C GLY A 130 -12.43 23.74 14.07
N ALA A 131 -12.30 22.89 13.05
CA ALA A 131 -12.87 21.54 13.04
C ALA A 131 -11.98 20.50 13.76
N LEU A 132 -10.75 20.88 14.11
CA LEU A 132 -9.73 19.96 14.62
C LEU A 132 -9.35 20.32 16.06
N SER A 133 -9.48 19.35 16.95
CA SER A 133 -8.92 19.48 18.30
C SER A 133 -7.42 19.25 18.27
N GLY A 134 -6.64 20.23 18.76
CA GLY A 134 -5.19 20.10 18.90
C GLY A 134 -4.77 18.90 19.77
N VAL A 135 -5.62 18.51 20.73
CA VAL A 135 -5.41 17.30 21.55
C VAL A 135 -5.53 16.04 20.70
N VAL A 136 -6.52 15.97 19.80
CA VAL A 136 -6.70 14.82 18.89
C VAL A 136 -5.54 14.74 17.91
N ILE A 137 -5.12 15.87 17.31
CA ILE A 137 -3.95 15.90 16.43
C ILE A 137 -2.70 15.43 17.18
N GLY A 138 -2.41 16.00 18.36
CA GLY A 138 -1.25 15.62 19.16
C GLY A 138 -1.26 14.14 19.55
N GLY A 139 -2.42 13.61 19.96
CA GLY A 139 -2.59 12.19 20.26
C GLY A 139 -2.35 11.29 19.05
N LEU A 140 -2.85 11.66 17.87
CA LEU A 140 -2.62 10.92 16.62
C LEU A 140 -1.14 10.96 16.20
N LEU A 141 -0.46 12.09 16.34
CA LEU A 141 0.96 12.22 16.00
C LEU A 141 1.84 11.37 16.93
N ILE A 142 1.64 11.46 18.24
CA ILE A 142 2.39 10.67 19.22
C ILE A 142 2.10 9.18 19.04
N GLY A 143 0.82 8.81 18.91
CA GLY A 143 0.40 7.44 18.66
C GLY A 143 1.01 6.86 17.39
N GLY A 144 1.01 7.63 16.29
CA GLY A 144 1.63 7.23 15.02
C GLY A 144 3.14 7.06 15.12
N MET A 145 3.83 7.99 15.78
CA MET A 145 5.28 7.92 16.01
C MET A 145 5.69 6.67 16.82
N LEU A 146 4.91 6.30 17.83
CA LEU A 146 5.14 5.09 18.62
C LEU A 146 4.71 3.81 17.88
N ALA A 147 3.64 3.87 17.09
CA ALA A 147 3.15 2.73 16.32
C ALA A 147 4.06 2.38 15.13
N ALA A 148 4.74 3.36 14.52
CA ALA A 148 5.62 3.14 13.37
C ALA A 148 6.73 2.10 13.59
N PRO A 149 7.56 2.15 14.66
CA PRO A 149 8.57 1.12 14.91
C PRO A 149 7.95 -0.25 15.21
N LEU A 150 6.80 -0.29 15.89
CA LEU A 150 6.06 -1.53 16.13
C LEU A 150 5.54 -2.15 14.82
N ALA A 151 5.00 -1.32 13.92
CA ALA A 151 4.55 -1.75 12.60
C ALA A 151 5.74 -2.27 11.76
N ALA A 152 6.87 -1.57 11.77
CA ALA A 152 8.09 -2.00 11.09
C ALA A 152 8.62 -3.33 11.64
N TRP A 153 8.56 -3.53 12.96
CA TRP A 153 8.88 -4.81 13.58
C TRP A 153 7.89 -5.90 13.13
N LEU A 154 6.58 -5.64 13.19
CA LEU A 154 5.54 -6.60 12.83
C LEU A 154 5.63 -7.07 11.37
N VAL A 155 5.95 -6.16 10.44
CA VAL A 155 6.15 -6.47 9.01
C VAL A 155 7.33 -7.42 8.79
N ARG A 156 8.34 -7.42 9.67
CA ARG A 156 9.44 -8.38 9.61
C ARG A 156 9.02 -9.79 10.06
N LEU A 157 7.96 -9.90 10.88
CA LEU A 157 7.50 -11.18 11.43
C LEU A 157 6.38 -11.82 10.61
N LEU A 158 5.47 -11.03 10.04
CA LEU A 158 4.24 -11.53 9.41
C LEU A 158 4.27 -11.43 7.88
N PRO A 159 3.82 -12.47 7.14
CA PRO A 159 3.57 -12.40 5.71
C PRO A 159 2.61 -11.27 5.33
N SER A 160 2.86 -10.63 4.18
CA SER A 160 2.05 -9.50 3.66
C SER A 160 0.55 -9.83 3.54
N ARG A 161 0.20 -11.09 3.25
CA ARG A 161 -1.20 -11.55 3.24
C ARG A 161 -1.88 -11.46 4.60
N LEU A 162 -1.19 -11.79 5.69
CA LEU A 162 -1.75 -11.70 7.05
C LEU A 162 -1.98 -10.25 7.44
N LEU A 163 -1.03 -9.38 7.12
CA LEU A 163 -1.15 -7.94 7.37
C LEU A 163 -2.32 -7.34 6.59
N GLY A 164 -2.46 -7.70 5.31
CA GLY A 164 -3.54 -7.24 4.46
C GLY A 164 -4.92 -7.69 4.90
N VAL A 165 -5.08 -8.98 5.23
CA VAL A 165 -6.35 -9.55 5.72
C VAL A 165 -6.68 -9.04 7.12
N GLY A 166 -5.67 -8.87 7.98
CA GLY A 166 -5.81 -8.26 9.30
C GLY A 166 -6.30 -6.81 9.20
N ALA A 167 -5.56 -5.96 8.49
CA ALA A 167 -5.93 -4.56 8.32
C ALA A 167 -7.29 -4.39 7.61
N GLY A 168 -7.52 -5.13 6.51
CA GLY A 168 -8.78 -5.06 5.77
C GLY A 168 -9.99 -5.45 6.62
N GLY A 169 -9.90 -6.52 7.41
CA GLY A 169 -10.99 -6.92 8.30
C GLY A 169 -11.21 -5.97 9.48
N LEU A 170 -10.15 -5.38 10.04
CA LEU A 170 -10.29 -4.35 11.08
C LEU A 170 -11.04 -3.12 10.53
N ILE A 171 -10.71 -2.68 9.30
CA ILE A 171 -11.40 -1.59 8.62
C ILE A 171 -12.89 -1.96 8.41
N ILE A 172 -13.17 -3.17 7.95
CA ILE A 172 -14.56 -3.63 7.75
C ILE A 172 -15.35 -3.60 9.04
N LEU A 173 -14.80 -4.16 10.13
CA LEU A 173 -15.51 -4.25 11.41
C LEU A 173 -15.81 -2.88 12.01
N THR A 174 -14.80 -2.02 12.07
CA THR A 174 -14.94 -0.68 12.64
C THR A 174 -15.94 0.18 11.87
N ASN A 175 -15.96 0.08 10.54
CA ASN A 175 -16.88 0.86 9.70
C ASN A 175 -18.28 0.22 9.59
N THR A 176 -18.39 -1.10 9.70
CA THR A 176 -19.70 -1.77 9.85
C THR A 176 -20.38 -1.28 11.11
N GLN A 177 -19.65 -1.19 12.24
CA GLN A 177 -20.20 -0.62 13.47
C GLN A 177 -20.75 0.80 13.27
N VAL A 178 -19.99 1.66 12.59
CA VAL A 178 -20.42 3.03 12.31
C VAL A 178 -21.68 3.07 11.45
N LEU A 179 -21.79 2.24 10.42
CA LEU A 179 -22.99 2.19 9.57
C LEU A 179 -24.21 1.65 10.32
N LEU A 180 -24.03 0.64 11.19
CA LEU A 180 -25.11 0.13 12.03
C LEU A 180 -25.60 1.19 13.03
N ASP A 181 -24.69 1.97 13.60
CA ASP A 181 -25.03 3.11 14.47
C ASP A 181 -25.86 4.16 13.71
N VAL A 182 -25.46 4.51 12.49
CA VAL A 182 -26.19 5.48 11.65
C VAL A 182 -27.56 4.94 11.22
N ALA A 183 -27.67 3.63 10.94
CA ALA A 183 -28.92 2.98 10.56
C ALA A 183 -29.91 2.85 11.73
N GLY A 184 -29.52 3.24 12.96
CA GLY A 184 -30.36 3.11 14.15
C GLY A 184 -30.61 1.67 14.59
N LEU A 185 -29.82 0.71 14.09
CA LEU A 185 -29.94 -0.70 14.44
C LEU A 185 -29.35 -0.93 15.83
N ALA A 186 -30.22 -1.15 16.81
CA ALA A 186 -29.84 -1.40 18.21
C ALA A 186 -30.14 -2.84 18.64
N GLY A 187 -29.53 -3.26 19.75
CA GLY A 187 -29.84 -4.52 20.41
C GLY A 187 -29.29 -5.78 19.70
N PRO A 188 -30.03 -6.89 19.70
CA PRO A 188 -29.49 -8.20 19.31
C PRO A 188 -29.12 -8.29 17.83
N VAL A 189 -29.85 -7.58 16.95
CA VAL A 189 -29.56 -7.59 15.50
C VAL A 189 -28.18 -7.01 15.21
N ARG A 190 -27.83 -5.88 15.85
CA ARG A 190 -26.49 -5.29 15.74
C ARG A 190 -25.41 -6.23 16.23
N ALA A 191 -25.63 -6.86 17.40
CA ALA A 191 -24.67 -7.80 17.97
C ALA A 191 -24.45 -9.00 17.04
N VAL A 192 -25.51 -9.53 16.45
CA VAL A 192 -25.45 -10.64 15.48
C VAL A 192 -24.67 -10.23 14.23
N LEU A 193 -24.95 -9.07 13.64
CA LEU A 193 -24.23 -8.60 12.44
C LEU A 193 -22.74 -8.38 12.70
N LEU A 194 -22.38 -7.78 13.83
CA LEU A 194 -20.99 -7.61 14.23
C LEU A 194 -20.31 -8.95 14.54
N ALA A 195 -21.02 -9.88 15.19
CA ALA A 195 -20.50 -11.22 15.46
C ALA A 195 -20.26 -12.00 14.16
N VAL A 196 -21.18 -11.94 13.20
CA VAL A 196 -21.02 -12.56 11.88
C VAL A 196 -19.81 -11.97 11.15
N ALA A 197 -19.66 -10.64 11.13
CA ALA A 197 -18.52 -9.99 10.52
C ALA A 197 -17.20 -10.39 11.23
N ALA A 198 -17.18 -10.46 12.55
CA ALA A 198 -16.01 -10.83 13.34
C ALA A 198 -15.62 -12.30 13.11
N VAL A 199 -16.59 -13.20 13.12
CA VAL A 199 -16.39 -14.62 12.82
C VAL A 199 -15.85 -14.79 11.40
N THR A 200 -16.44 -14.10 10.41
CA THR A 200 -15.96 -14.14 9.03
C THR A 200 -14.51 -13.68 8.92
N TRP A 201 -14.15 -12.60 9.62
CA TRP A 201 -12.77 -12.11 9.65
C TRP A 201 -11.81 -13.10 10.33
N ILE A 202 -12.17 -13.65 11.49
CA ILE A 202 -11.35 -14.65 12.20
C ILE A 202 -11.15 -15.90 11.34
N VAL A 203 -12.20 -16.38 10.66
CA VAL A 203 -12.13 -17.52 9.75
C VAL A 203 -11.20 -17.22 8.57
N ALA A 204 -11.32 -16.04 7.96
CA ALA A 204 -10.43 -15.62 6.88
C ALA A 204 -8.97 -15.55 7.35
N LEU A 205 -8.72 -14.99 8.54
CA LEU A 205 -7.39 -14.89 9.12
C LEU A 205 -6.80 -16.28 9.41
N GLY A 206 -7.58 -17.18 10.02
CA GLY A 206 -7.19 -18.56 10.28
C GLY A 206 -6.90 -19.36 9.01
N TRP A 207 -7.70 -19.15 7.95
CA TRP A 207 -7.46 -19.76 6.64
C TRP A 207 -6.15 -19.29 6.02
N VAL A 208 -5.84 -17.99 6.09
CA VAL A 208 -4.58 -17.44 5.59
C VAL A 208 -3.40 -17.93 6.42
N VAL A 209 -3.50 -17.99 7.75
CA VAL A 209 -2.44 -18.54 8.62
C VAL A 209 -2.16 -20.00 8.26
N ARG A 210 -3.19 -20.84 8.15
CA ARG A 210 -3.04 -22.25 7.74
C ARG A 210 -2.37 -22.37 6.37
N ASN A 211 -2.80 -21.58 5.40
CA ASN A 211 -2.24 -21.62 4.05
C ASN A 211 -0.82 -21.04 3.95
N ALA A 212 -0.47 -20.07 4.80
CA ALA A 212 0.87 -19.48 4.86
C ALA A 212 1.89 -20.46 5.44
N ILE A 213 1.49 -21.31 6.40
CA ILE A 213 2.34 -22.34 7.00
C ILE A 213 2.59 -23.49 6.00
N VAL A 214 1.59 -23.89 5.22
CA VAL A 214 1.68 -25.01 4.27
C VAL A 214 2.49 -24.69 3.00
N ARG A 215 2.61 -23.40 2.62
CA ARG A 215 3.27 -22.97 1.36
C ARG A 215 4.75 -22.60 1.48
N ARG A 216 5.45 -23.01 2.55
CA ARG A 216 6.93 -23.00 2.59
C ARG A 216 7.58 -24.08 1.70
N ARG A 217 6.93 -24.49 0.61
CA ARG A 217 7.58 -25.26 -0.46
C ARG A 217 7.85 -24.28 -1.60
N PRO A 218 9.11 -24.03 -1.98
CA PRO A 218 9.42 -23.17 -3.12
C PRO A 218 8.65 -23.68 -4.33
N THR A 219 8.03 -22.77 -5.07
CA THR A 219 7.34 -23.10 -6.31
C THR A 219 8.37 -23.71 -7.27
N PRO A 220 8.07 -24.81 -8.00
CA PRO A 220 9.04 -25.47 -8.89
C PRO A 220 9.73 -24.52 -9.88
N GLU A 221 9.05 -23.44 -10.28
CA GLU A 221 9.60 -22.34 -11.09
C GLU A 221 10.78 -21.62 -10.43
N GLN A 222 10.69 -21.27 -9.14
CA GLN A 222 11.77 -20.59 -8.42
C GLN A 222 12.95 -21.53 -8.17
N SER A 223 12.68 -22.81 -7.93
CA SER A 223 13.73 -23.83 -7.82
C SER A 223 14.43 -24.09 -9.16
N ALA A 224 13.69 -24.02 -10.28
CA ALA A 224 14.26 -24.19 -11.62
C ALA A 224 15.08 -22.96 -12.06
N GLU A 225 14.62 -21.75 -11.76
CA GLU A 225 15.31 -20.50 -12.09
C GLU A 225 16.61 -20.36 -11.27
N THR A 226 16.57 -20.63 -9.96
CA THR A 226 17.79 -20.64 -9.12
C THR A 226 18.74 -21.78 -9.52
N ALA A 227 18.23 -22.95 -9.91
CA ALA A 227 19.08 -24.05 -10.40
C ALA A 227 19.75 -23.72 -11.74
N ALA A 228 19.03 -23.06 -12.66
CA ALA A 228 19.56 -22.62 -13.95
C ALA A 228 20.62 -21.50 -13.78
N GLU A 229 20.38 -20.56 -12.87
CA GLU A 229 21.33 -19.48 -12.55
C GLU A 229 22.61 -20.05 -11.91
N THR A 230 22.48 -20.98 -10.96
CA THR A 230 23.62 -21.65 -10.32
C THR A 230 24.42 -22.49 -11.33
N ALA A 231 23.75 -23.17 -12.26
CA ALA A 231 24.40 -23.94 -13.32
C ALA A 231 25.13 -23.06 -14.34
N GLY A 232 24.55 -21.90 -14.68
CA GLY A 232 25.17 -20.91 -15.56
C GLY A 232 26.45 -20.32 -14.97
N THR A 233 26.40 -19.91 -13.69
CA THR A 233 27.57 -19.36 -13.00
C THR A 233 28.70 -20.39 -12.85
N ALA A 234 28.38 -21.65 -12.56
CA ALA A 234 29.38 -22.71 -12.45
C ALA A 234 30.08 -23.00 -13.80
N ALA A 235 29.34 -22.96 -14.91
CA ALA A 235 29.91 -23.15 -16.24
C ALA A 235 30.84 -22.00 -16.64
N GLU A 236 30.49 -20.77 -16.28
CA GLU A 236 31.29 -19.57 -16.56
C GLU A 236 32.62 -19.59 -15.77
N THR A 237 32.59 -19.97 -14.49
CA THR A 237 33.80 -20.09 -13.67
C THR A 237 34.77 -21.18 -14.15
N VAL A 238 34.24 -22.31 -14.64
CA VAL A 238 35.09 -23.39 -15.19
C VAL A 238 35.76 -22.93 -16.50
N SER A 239 35.02 -22.19 -17.34
CA SER A 239 35.58 -21.65 -18.58
C SER A 239 36.66 -20.59 -18.35
N GLU A 240 36.52 -19.75 -17.31
CA GLU A 240 37.56 -18.78 -16.94
C GLU A 240 38.82 -19.46 -16.39
N GLU A 241 38.68 -20.52 -15.57
CA GLU A 241 39.82 -21.30 -15.07
C GLU A 241 40.57 -22.02 -16.21
N GLU A 242 39.85 -22.60 -17.19
CA GLU A 242 40.46 -23.27 -18.35
C GLU A 242 41.22 -22.28 -19.26
N VAL A 243 40.67 -21.09 -19.44
CA VAL A 243 41.31 -20.02 -20.23
C VAL A 243 42.56 -19.49 -19.52
N LEU A 244 42.50 -19.28 -18.20
CA LEU A 244 43.64 -18.85 -17.40
C LEU A 244 44.74 -19.93 -17.34
N SER A 245 44.37 -21.21 -17.28
CA SER A 245 45.30 -22.34 -17.31
C SER A 245 46.02 -22.51 -18.65
N ARG A 246 45.42 -22.12 -19.78
CA ARG A 246 46.07 -22.17 -21.11
C ARG A 246 46.97 -20.98 -21.41
N SER A 247 46.88 -19.92 -20.62
CA SER A 247 47.66 -18.68 -20.78
C SER A 247 48.97 -18.64 -19.96
N ARG A 248 49.29 -19.70 -19.22
CA ARG A 248 50.58 -19.90 -18.52
C ARG A 248 51.39 -20.98 -19.22
#